data_AF-A0A067GF88-F1
#
_entry.id   AF-A0A067GF88-F1
#
_cell.length_a   1.000
_cell.length_b   1.000
_cell.length_c   1.000
_cell.angle_alpha   90.00
_cell.angle_beta   90.00
_cell.angle_gamma   90.00
#
_symmetry.space_group_name_H-M   'P 1'
#
loop_
_entity.id
_entity.type
_entity.pdbx_description
1 polymer ?
#
loop_
_entity_poly.entity_id
_entity_poly.type
_entity_poly.pdbx_seq_one_letter_code
_entity_poly.pdbx_strand_id
1 'polypeptide(L)'
;MFQSRVISLILKRNKASLNSILANFKETTSFRASSSSLSSSSSTVARSSLYGFRPLYKGNYMPSWRNMSTAAAVGMENKEGLKLLVTGGPRAQKAVGIWLFGSAAWVFSMVILGGITRLTRSGLSMTDWKFTGSLPPLSDEEWLQEFEKYKQSPEYKRVNKGMSLEDFKFIYWMEYAHRMWGRGLGIIFALPFSYFLRKGYITLRLGLKLSALFALGAGQGLIGWWMVKSGLEEPPSEYAQPRVSPYRLTAHLTSAFVIYTGLFWTALSVVMPEPPAESVAWVRGAAKVKKLALPVSFIVGITAVSGAFVAGNDAGHAYNTFPKMGDTWIPDDIFNMKPLIRNFFENTSMVQLDHRILATTTLLSIGALWWSTRKLDIHPAIRSLIGSTVGMAALQVTLGISTLLSYVPVSLGTAHQAGALTLLTLMILLNHTTRKPSVSLLKSLPQVAKTTF
;
A
#
# COMPACT_ATOMS: atom_id res chain seq x y z
N MET A 1 29.15 -29.83 43.65
CA MET A 1 30.28 -29.05 43.08
C MET A 1 30.49 -29.23 41.55
N PHE A 2 29.63 -29.94 40.82
CA PHE A 2 29.83 -30.24 39.38
C PHE A 2 29.01 -29.38 38.40
N GLN A 3 28.01 -28.63 38.85
CA GLN A 3 27.16 -27.82 37.95
C GLN A 3 27.69 -26.41 37.65
N SER A 4 28.56 -25.81 38.50
CA SER A 4 29.05 -24.44 38.25
C SER A 4 30.20 -24.36 37.24
N ARG A 5 30.97 -25.44 37.05
CA ARG A 5 32.11 -25.48 36.10
C ARG A 5 31.66 -25.57 34.64
N VAL A 6 30.53 -26.22 34.36
CA VAL A 6 29.99 -26.37 33.00
C VAL A 6 29.44 -25.04 32.47
N ILE A 7 28.77 -24.26 33.32
CA ILE A 7 28.22 -22.94 32.95
C ILE A 7 29.36 -21.92 32.71
N SER A 8 30.43 -21.98 33.51
CA SER A 8 31.61 -21.14 33.32
C SER A 8 32.34 -21.42 31.99
N LEU A 9 32.42 -22.68 31.58
CA LEU A 9 33.04 -23.08 30.30
C LEU A 9 32.21 -22.65 29.08
N ILE A 10 30.88 -22.73 29.17
CA ILE A 10 29.97 -22.28 28.10
C ILE A 10 30.03 -20.75 27.92
N LEU A 11 30.09 -19.99 29.02
CA LEU A 11 30.23 -18.53 28.98
C LEU A 11 31.59 -18.08 28.44
N LYS A 12 32.68 -18.79 28.76
CA LYS A 12 34.01 -18.49 28.20
C LYS A 12 34.09 -18.75 26.70
N ARG A 13 33.47 -19.84 26.22
CA ARG A 13 33.43 -20.21 24.79
C ARG A 13 32.64 -19.21 23.94
N ASN A 14 31.51 -18.70 24.47
CA ASN A 14 30.72 -17.68 23.77
C ASN A 14 31.41 -16.31 23.74
N LYS A 15 32.19 -15.95 24.76
CA LYS A 15 32.94 -14.68 24.77
C LYS A 15 34.11 -14.67 23.78
N ALA A 16 34.78 -15.80 23.57
CA ALA A 16 35.83 -15.94 22.56
C ALA A 16 35.28 -15.84 21.13
N SER A 17 34.11 -16.45 20.87
CA SER A 17 33.42 -16.35 19.57
C SER A 17 32.90 -14.94 19.27
N LEU A 18 32.41 -14.20 20.27
CA LEU A 18 32.01 -12.80 20.10
C LEU A 18 33.20 -11.87 19.81
N ASN A 19 34.35 -12.11 20.44
CA ASN A 19 35.55 -11.32 20.20
C ASN A 19 36.15 -11.58 18.81
N SER A 20 36.06 -12.81 18.26
CA SER A 20 36.50 -13.09 16.88
C SER A 20 35.60 -12.46 15.83
N ILE A 21 34.29 -12.37 16.09
CA ILE A 21 33.33 -11.68 15.20
C ILE A 21 33.57 -10.16 15.21
N LEU A 22 33.88 -9.58 16.37
CA LEU A 22 34.22 -8.15 16.49
C LEU A 22 35.59 -7.81 15.88
N ALA A 23 36.56 -8.73 15.89
CA ALA A 23 37.84 -8.56 15.23
C ALA A 23 37.71 -8.57 13.69
N ASN A 24 36.92 -9.51 13.14
CA ASN A 24 36.65 -9.58 11.70
C ASN A 24 35.88 -8.36 11.16
N PHE A 25 35.02 -7.74 11.97
CA PHE A 25 34.31 -6.52 11.58
C PHE A 25 35.21 -5.26 11.53
N LYS A 26 36.37 -5.30 12.19
CA LYS A 26 37.32 -4.17 12.22
C LYS A 26 38.31 -4.19 11.05
N GLU A 27 38.48 -5.32 10.36
CA GLU A 27 39.38 -5.47 9.21
C GLU A 27 38.74 -5.13 7.86
N THR A 28 37.40 -4.99 7.76
CA THR A 28 36.72 -4.76 6.46
C THR A 28 36.36 -3.29 6.17
N THR A 29 36.79 -2.33 7.00
CA THR A 29 36.62 -0.89 6.74
C THR A 29 37.97 -0.21 6.54
N SER A 30 38.55 -0.42 5.35
CA SER A 30 39.65 0.37 4.82
C SER A 30 39.46 0.48 3.31
N PHE A 31 38.66 1.45 2.88
CA PHE A 31 38.66 1.91 1.49
C PHE A 31 39.27 3.30 1.45
N ARG A 32 40.42 3.33 0.77
CA ARG A 32 41.37 4.43 0.61
C ARG A 32 40.82 5.44 -0.40
N ALA A 33 40.66 6.69 0.01
CA ALA A 33 40.43 7.79 -0.90
C ALA A 33 41.73 8.16 -1.62
N SER A 34 41.76 8.06 -2.95
CA SER A 34 42.84 8.58 -3.79
C SER A 34 42.28 9.68 -4.69
N SER A 35 42.70 10.91 -4.40
CA SER A 35 42.56 12.09 -5.25
C SER A 35 43.53 12.03 -6.43
N SER A 36 43.02 12.16 -7.66
CA SER A 36 43.85 12.46 -8.82
C SER A 36 43.22 13.61 -9.61
N SER A 37 43.94 14.72 -9.64
CA SER A 37 43.76 15.88 -10.51
C SER A 37 43.98 15.52 -11.97
N LEU A 38 43.13 16.01 -12.87
CA LEU A 38 43.50 16.25 -14.26
C LEU A 38 42.86 17.53 -14.79
N SER A 39 43.70 18.30 -15.46
CA SER A 39 43.52 19.61 -16.06
C SER A 39 43.18 19.52 -17.56
N SER A 40 42.55 20.59 -18.06
CA SER A 40 42.44 21.03 -19.48
C SER A 40 41.57 20.12 -20.38
N SER A 41 40.80 20.62 -21.35
CA SER A 41 41.00 21.77 -22.23
C SER A 41 39.69 22.21 -22.89
N SER A 42 39.60 23.50 -23.16
CA SER A 42 38.55 24.20 -23.92
C SER A 42 38.50 23.77 -25.39
N SER A 43 37.30 23.73 -25.97
CA SER A 43 37.09 24.04 -27.39
C SER A 43 35.68 24.61 -27.61
N THR A 44 35.62 25.60 -28.48
CA THR A 44 34.50 26.53 -28.69
C THR A 44 34.06 26.47 -30.17
N VAL A 45 32.78 26.81 -30.42
CA VAL A 45 32.16 27.24 -31.71
C VAL A 45 31.75 26.08 -32.65
N ALA A 46 30.52 25.96 -33.19
CA ALA A 46 29.63 26.96 -33.82
C ALA A 46 28.12 26.59 -33.69
N ARG A 47 27.23 27.58 -33.39
CA ARG A 47 26.20 28.23 -34.25
C ARG A 47 25.16 27.26 -34.88
N SER A 48 23.83 27.45 -34.83
CA SER A 48 22.99 28.65 -34.63
C SER A 48 21.49 28.30 -34.63
N SER A 49 20.69 29.25 -34.13
CA SER A 49 19.27 29.53 -34.41
C SER A 49 18.17 28.70 -33.72
N LEU A 50 17.50 29.32 -32.74
CA LEU A 50 16.12 29.81 -32.87
C LEU A 50 15.78 30.68 -31.66
N TYR A 51 15.60 31.97 -31.92
CA TYR A 51 15.09 32.96 -30.97
C TYR A 51 13.57 32.85 -30.88
N GLY A 52 13.00 33.01 -29.68
CA GLY A 52 11.59 33.38 -29.55
C GLY A 52 10.88 33.11 -28.24
N PHE A 53 11.39 33.53 -27.08
CA PHE A 53 10.53 33.80 -25.90
C PHE A 53 11.07 34.96 -25.06
N ARG A 54 10.24 35.99 -24.86
CA ARG A 54 10.47 37.08 -23.90
C ARG A 54 10.30 36.56 -22.45
N PRO A 55 11.02 37.11 -21.46
CA PRO A 55 10.96 36.63 -20.07
C PRO A 55 9.86 37.35 -19.27
N LEU A 56 9.10 36.59 -18.49
CA LEU A 56 8.22 37.09 -17.43
C LEU A 56 8.88 36.81 -16.06
N TYR A 57 9.18 37.91 -15.37
CA TYR A 57 9.39 38.08 -13.92
C TYR A 57 10.14 36.98 -13.11
N LYS A 58 11.38 37.32 -12.72
CA LYS A 58 12.13 36.65 -11.64
C LYS A 58 11.46 36.95 -10.29
N GLY A 59 10.76 35.96 -9.73
CA GLY A 59 10.42 35.91 -8.31
C GLY A 59 11.34 34.90 -7.61
N ASN A 60 12.20 35.38 -6.71
CA ASN A 60 13.06 34.54 -5.88
C ASN A 60 12.21 33.63 -4.98
N TYR A 61 12.07 32.35 -5.33
CA TYR A 61 11.60 31.32 -4.41
C TYR A 61 12.81 30.64 -3.77
N MET A 62 13.14 31.05 -2.54
CA MET A 62 13.98 30.26 -1.65
C MET A 62 13.13 29.09 -1.09
N PRO A 63 13.62 27.84 -1.09
CA PRO A 63 12.93 26.75 -0.40
C PRO A 63 13.15 26.92 1.11
N SER A 64 12.17 27.47 1.81
CA SER A 64 12.19 27.52 3.28
C SER A 64 11.86 26.13 3.82
N TRP A 65 12.91 25.37 4.19
CA TRP A 65 12.79 24.24 5.09
C TRP A 65 12.45 24.77 6.48
N ARG A 66 11.17 25.04 6.74
CA ARG A 66 10.72 25.31 8.11
C ARG A 66 10.70 23.98 8.86
N ASN A 67 11.70 23.83 9.73
CA ASN A 67 11.63 22.94 10.88
C ASN A 67 10.28 23.16 11.58
N MET A 68 9.49 22.09 11.75
CA MET A 68 8.32 22.10 12.63
C MET A 68 8.80 22.24 14.07
N SER A 69 9.07 23.47 14.49
CA SER A 69 9.35 23.80 15.86
C SER A 69 8.06 23.64 16.67
N THR A 70 8.18 22.80 17.69
CA THR A 70 7.24 22.61 18.81
C THR A 70 6.61 23.94 19.23
N ALA A 71 5.35 24.16 18.85
CA ALA A 71 4.57 25.26 19.38
C ALA A 71 4.22 24.94 20.85
N ALA A 72 4.81 25.76 21.72
CA ALA A 72 4.52 26.04 23.12
C ALA A 72 3.50 25.14 23.84
N ALA A 73 4.01 24.40 24.82
CA ALA A 73 3.23 23.96 25.97
C ALA A 73 2.76 25.20 26.75
N VAL A 74 1.50 25.58 26.58
CA VAL A 74 0.78 26.45 27.51
C VAL A 74 -0.16 25.55 28.31
N GLY A 75 -0.10 25.68 29.64
CA GLY A 75 -0.67 24.76 30.62
C GLY A 75 -2.13 24.37 30.34
N MET A 76 -2.38 23.07 30.34
CA MET A 76 -3.72 22.49 30.32
C MET A 76 -4.04 21.89 31.69
N GLU A 77 -4.42 22.74 32.63
CA GLU A 77 -5.42 22.36 33.63
C GLU A 77 -6.77 22.86 33.14
N ASN A 78 -7.45 22.04 32.34
CA ASN A 78 -8.90 21.88 32.42
C ASN A 78 -9.34 20.63 31.65
N LYS A 79 -9.84 19.66 32.42
CA LYS A 79 -10.43 18.42 31.97
C LYS A 79 -11.83 18.72 31.45
N GLU A 80 -12.00 18.83 30.14
CA GLU A 80 -13.19 18.39 29.40
C GLU A 80 -12.97 18.54 27.88
N GLY A 81 -13.06 17.43 27.12
CA GLY A 81 -13.52 17.52 25.72
C GLY A 81 -12.62 17.04 24.56
N LEU A 82 -11.35 16.66 24.76
CA LEU A 82 -10.57 15.92 23.74
C LEU A 82 -10.37 14.49 24.23
N LYS A 83 -11.21 13.55 23.76
CA LYS A 83 -11.03 12.11 24.01
C LYS A 83 -9.80 11.63 23.23
N LEU A 84 -8.60 11.99 23.71
CA LEU A 84 -7.34 11.54 23.16
C LEU A 84 -7.31 10.01 23.18
N LEU A 85 -6.89 9.41 22.07
CA LEU A 85 -6.82 7.95 21.95
C LEU A 85 -5.65 7.34 22.75
N VAL A 86 -4.70 8.19 23.15
CA VAL A 86 -3.46 7.85 23.85
C VAL A 86 -3.39 8.66 25.15
N THR A 87 -3.03 7.99 26.24
CA THR A 87 -3.01 8.52 27.62
C THR A 87 -1.61 8.84 28.14
N GLY A 88 -0.55 8.32 27.50
CA GLY A 88 0.85 8.46 27.95
C GLY A 88 1.57 9.76 27.54
N GLY A 89 0.82 10.83 27.24
CA GLY A 89 1.36 12.12 26.80
C GLY A 89 2.00 12.12 25.39
N PRO A 90 2.65 13.24 24.98
CA PRO A 90 3.13 13.44 23.61
C PRO A 90 4.16 12.40 23.14
N ARG A 91 5.04 11.92 24.05
CA ARG A 91 6.03 10.88 23.72
C ARG A 91 5.36 9.55 23.38
N ALA A 92 4.36 9.13 24.17
CA ALA A 92 3.59 7.93 23.86
C ALA A 92 2.79 8.09 22.56
N GLN A 93 2.19 9.27 22.33
CA GLN A 93 1.45 9.56 21.11
C GLN A 93 2.34 9.45 19.87
N LYS A 94 3.56 9.99 19.93
CA LYS A 94 4.55 9.85 18.85
C LYS A 94 4.94 8.39 18.63
N ALA A 95 5.24 7.64 19.69
CA ALA A 95 5.63 6.23 19.58
C ALA A 95 4.51 5.36 18.99
N VAL A 96 3.27 5.52 19.48
CA VAL A 96 2.10 4.81 18.95
C VAL A 96 1.83 5.22 17.50
N GLY A 97 1.94 6.51 17.17
CA GLY A 97 1.79 7.00 15.81
C GLY A 97 2.79 6.39 14.82
N ILE A 98 4.08 6.39 15.16
CA ILE A 98 5.15 5.77 14.35
C ILE A 98 4.87 4.29 14.15
N TRP A 99 4.49 3.57 15.20
CA TRP A 99 4.18 2.15 15.10
C TRP A 99 2.99 1.87 14.18
N LEU A 100 1.91 2.65 14.28
CA LEU A 100 0.72 2.47 13.44
C LEU A 100 0.99 2.82 11.97
N PHE A 101 1.72 3.90 11.69
CA PHE A 101 2.14 4.22 10.32
C PHE A 101 3.13 3.18 9.77
N GLY A 102 4.06 2.69 10.59
CA GLY A 102 4.95 1.60 10.20
C GLY A 102 4.18 0.32 9.86
N SER A 103 3.15 -0.01 10.65
CA SER A 103 2.26 -1.15 10.36
C SER A 103 1.46 -0.95 9.08
N ALA A 104 0.94 0.26 8.82
CA ALA A 104 0.25 0.57 7.57
C ALA A 104 1.19 0.50 6.36
N ALA A 105 2.41 1.01 6.47
CA ALA A 105 3.44 0.90 5.43
C ALA A 105 3.84 -0.56 5.16
N TRP A 106 3.88 -1.39 6.20
CA TRP A 106 4.12 -2.82 6.04
C TRP A 106 2.98 -3.50 5.27
N VAL A 107 1.71 -3.19 5.60
CA VAL A 107 0.55 -3.68 4.81
C VAL A 107 0.62 -3.19 3.36
N PHE A 108 1.02 -1.95 3.13
CA PHE A 108 1.23 -1.42 1.78
C PHE A 108 2.28 -2.24 1.02
N SER A 109 3.42 -2.56 1.65
CA SER A 109 4.45 -3.41 1.05
C SER A 109 3.97 -4.85 0.81
N MET A 110 3.14 -5.39 1.70
CA MET A 110 2.49 -6.71 1.53
C MET A 110 1.60 -6.74 0.29
N VAL A 111 0.80 -5.69 0.07
CA VAL A 111 -0.03 -5.57 -1.13
C VAL A 111 0.85 -5.60 -2.38
N ILE A 112 1.95 -4.85 -2.40
CA ILE A 112 2.89 -4.83 -3.54
C ILE A 112 3.48 -6.23 -3.78
N LEU A 113 4.02 -6.85 -2.74
CA LEU A 113 4.64 -8.18 -2.82
C LEU A 113 3.65 -9.26 -3.25
N GLY A 114 2.40 -9.19 -2.78
CA GLY A 114 1.30 -10.06 -3.25
C GLY A 114 0.96 -9.82 -4.72
N GLY A 115 0.99 -8.57 -5.18
CA GLY A 115 0.85 -8.22 -6.59
C GLY A 115 1.93 -8.84 -7.46
N ILE A 116 3.20 -8.74 -7.05
CA ILE A 116 4.33 -9.38 -7.75
C ILE A 116 4.10 -10.89 -7.78
N THR A 117 3.82 -11.52 -6.64
CA THR A 117 3.57 -12.98 -6.53
C THR A 117 2.47 -13.46 -7.47
N ARG A 118 1.42 -12.65 -7.67
CA ARG A 118 0.33 -12.96 -8.62
C ARG A 118 0.78 -12.80 -10.07
N LEU A 119 1.48 -11.72 -10.39
CA LEU A 119 1.90 -11.39 -11.75
C LEU A 119 3.03 -12.29 -12.26
N THR A 120 3.88 -12.82 -11.36
CA THR A 120 4.89 -13.84 -11.66
C THR A 120 4.34 -15.27 -11.61
N ARG A 121 3.02 -15.44 -11.39
CA ARG A 121 2.34 -16.74 -11.22
C ARG A 121 3.04 -17.64 -10.18
N SER A 122 3.49 -17.02 -9.10
CA SER A 122 4.22 -17.71 -8.03
C SER A 122 3.32 -18.21 -6.91
N GLY A 123 2.08 -17.71 -6.81
CA GLY A 123 1.20 -17.93 -5.66
C GLY A 123 0.62 -19.34 -5.49
N LEU A 124 1.06 -20.32 -6.28
CA LEU A 124 0.65 -21.72 -6.22
C LEU A 124 1.86 -22.70 -6.16
N SER A 125 3.08 -22.16 -6.01
CA SER A 125 4.32 -22.93 -5.95
C SER A 125 4.48 -23.75 -4.66
N MET A 126 3.91 -23.28 -3.54
CA MET A 126 3.92 -23.94 -2.24
C MET A 126 2.60 -24.68 -2.00
N THR A 127 2.56 -25.96 -2.40
CA THR A 127 1.39 -26.84 -2.34
C THR A 127 0.99 -27.23 -0.92
N ASP A 128 1.97 -27.36 -0.02
CA ASP A 128 1.74 -27.61 1.39
C ASP A 128 1.53 -26.29 2.17
N TRP A 129 0.48 -26.24 3.00
CA TRP A 129 0.25 -25.11 3.89
C TRP A 129 0.39 -25.50 5.36
N LYS A 130 1.25 -24.78 6.08
CA LYS A 130 1.40 -24.88 7.53
C LYS A 130 1.09 -23.53 8.17
N PHE A 131 0.27 -23.53 9.22
CA PHE A 131 -0.16 -22.29 9.90
C PHE A 131 1.04 -21.47 10.40
N THR A 132 1.96 -22.11 11.16
CA THR A 132 3.17 -21.48 11.69
C THR A 132 4.22 -21.14 10.64
N GLY A 133 4.05 -21.62 9.40
CA GLY A 133 5.11 -21.63 8.39
C GLY A 133 6.09 -22.78 8.60
N SER A 134 7.04 -22.89 7.67
CA SER A 134 8.19 -23.79 7.72
C SER A 134 9.42 -23.01 7.28
N LEU A 135 10.62 -23.51 7.62
CA LEU A 135 11.83 -23.04 6.97
C LEU A 135 11.76 -23.36 5.47
N PRO A 136 12.38 -22.55 4.61
CA PRO A 136 12.50 -22.90 3.19
C PRO A 136 13.48 -24.09 3.06
N PRO A 137 13.46 -24.83 1.95
CA PRO A 137 14.42 -25.90 1.71
C PRO A 137 15.86 -25.38 1.78
N LEU A 138 16.71 -26.07 2.54
CA LEU A 138 18.10 -25.68 2.79
C LEU A 138 19.11 -26.61 2.09
N SER A 139 18.72 -27.85 1.76
CA SER A 139 19.54 -28.77 0.95
C SER A 139 18.97 -29.00 -0.44
N ASP A 140 19.80 -29.51 -1.35
CA ASP A 140 19.38 -29.84 -2.71
C ASP A 140 18.33 -30.97 -2.71
N GLU A 141 18.44 -31.94 -1.80
CA GLU A 141 17.44 -32.99 -1.63
C GLU A 141 16.07 -32.43 -1.21
N GLU A 142 16.04 -31.49 -0.27
CA GLU A 142 14.78 -30.83 0.14
C GLU A 142 14.17 -30.03 -1.00
N TRP A 143 15.00 -29.34 -1.79
CA TRP A 143 14.53 -28.61 -2.99
C TRP A 143 13.93 -29.55 -4.03
N LEU A 144 14.57 -30.70 -4.27
CA LEU A 144 14.05 -31.72 -5.19
C LEU A 144 12.72 -32.29 -4.68
N GLN A 145 12.59 -32.54 -3.38
CA GLN A 145 11.33 -33.04 -2.80
C GLN A 145 10.18 -32.05 -2.98
N GLU A 146 10.38 -30.77 -2.69
CA GLU A 146 9.34 -29.75 -2.91
C GLU A 146 9.03 -29.58 -4.41
N PHE A 147 10.04 -29.68 -5.28
CA PHE A 147 9.82 -29.62 -6.71
C PHE A 147 9.00 -30.81 -7.22
N GLU A 148 9.28 -32.02 -6.73
CA GLU A 148 8.48 -33.22 -7.07
C GLU A 148 7.02 -33.09 -6.63
N LYS A 149 6.75 -32.48 -5.47
CA LYS A 149 5.37 -32.15 -5.06
C LYS A 149 4.73 -31.15 -6.03
N TYR A 150 5.46 -30.09 -6.40
CA TYR A 150 4.96 -29.09 -7.34
C TYR A 150 4.67 -29.68 -8.73
N LYS A 151 5.47 -30.65 -9.20
CA LYS A 151 5.21 -31.37 -10.46
C LYS A 151 3.85 -32.08 -10.50
N GLN A 152 3.31 -32.43 -9.33
CA GLN A 152 1.99 -33.04 -9.23
C GLN A 152 0.83 -32.04 -9.31
N SER A 153 1.11 -30.74 -9.16
CA SER A 153 0.10 -29.69 -9.22
C SER A 153 -0.48 -29.52 -10.63
N PRO A 154 -1.74 -29.05 -10.76
CA PRO A 154 -2.30 -28.69 -12.06
C PRO A 154 -1.49 -27.61 -12.78
N GLU A 155 -0.93 -26.64 -12.03
CA GLU A 155 -0.14 -25.54 -12.60
C GLU A 155 1.13 -26.03 -13.29
N TYR A 156 1.88 -26.96 -12.68
CA TYR A 156 3.04 -27.56 -13.36
C TYR A 156 2.60 -28.34 -14.60
N LYS A 157 1.57 -29.18 -14.47
CA LYS A 157 1.11 -30.06 -15.56
C LYS A 157 0.63 -29.29 -16.79
N ARG A 158 -0.01 -28.12 -16.61
CA ARG A 158 -0.68 -27.37 -17.68
C ARG A 158 0.05 -26.11 -18.12
N VAL A 159 0.72 -25.41 -17.21
CA VAL A 159 1.38 -24.11 -17.48
C VAL A 159 2.88 -24.26 -17.54
N ASN A 160 3.46 -24.91 -16.53
CA ASN A 160 4.90 -24.89 -16.27
C ASN A 160 5.57 -26.23 -16.62
N LYS A 161 5.04 -26.96 -17.59
CA LYS A 161 5.54 -28.30 -17.97
C LYS A 161 6.96 -28.18 -18.51
N GLY A 162 7.89 -28.94 -17.92
CA GLY A 162 9.30 -28.89 -18.30
C GLY A 162 10.10 -27.76 -17.66
N MET A 163 9.51 -27.02 -16.70
CA MET A 163 10.22 -26.01 -15.90
C MET A 163 11.45 -26.61 -15.20
N SER A 164 12.53 -25.84 -15.11
CA SER A 164 13.76 -26.22 -14.40
C SER A 164 13.62 -26.09 -12.89
N LEU A 165 14.56 -26.66 -12.12
CA LEU A 165 14.59 -26.48 -10.67
C LEU A 165 14.87 -25.02 -10.29
N GLU A 166 15.70 -24.33 -11.07
CA GLU A 166 16.07 -22.92 -10.88
C GLU A 166 14.85 -22.00 -11.04
N ASP A 167 14.04 -22.22 -12.07
CA ASP A 167 12.80 -21.48 -12.29
C ASP A 167 11.79 -21.76 -11.18
N PHE A 168 11.71 -23.01 -10.71
CA PHE A 168 10.89 -23.36 -9.55
C PHE A 168 11.34 -22.63 -8.28
N LYS A 169 12.65 -22.58 -8.01
CA LYS A 169 13.21 -21.84 -6.87
C LYS A 169 12.79 -20.37 -6.90
N PHE A 170 12.77 -19.73 -8.07
CA PHE A 170 12.31 -18.34 -8.19
C PHE A 170 10.86 -18.16 -7.74
N ILE A 171 9.92 -18.95 -8.28
CA ILE A 171 8.51 -18.84 -7.90
C ILE A 171 8.27 -19.22 -6.44
N TYR A 172 8.99 -20.24 -5.93
CA TYR A 172 8.93 -20.64 -4.53
C TYR A 172 9.36 -19.49 -3.60
N TRP A 173 10.49 -18.84 -3.89
CA TRP A 173 11.00 -17.74 -3.06
C TRP A 173 10.06 -16.55 -3.03
N MET A 174 9.41 -16.22 -4.15
CA MET A 174 8.42 -15.15 -4.21
C MET A 174 7.23 -15.43 -3.30
N GLU A 175 6.67 -16.64 -3.37
CA GLU A 175 5.55 -17.03 -2.53
C GLU A 175 5.93 -17.15 -1.05
N TYR A 176 7.08 -17.78 -0.77
CA TYR A 176 7.64 -17.90 0.57
C TYR A 176 7.85 -16.52 1.21
N ALA A 177 8.46 -15.59 0.47
CA ALA A 177 8.68 -14.22 0.93
C ALA A 177 7.35 -13.54 1.26
N HIS A 178 6.35 -13.60 0.39
CA HIS A 178 5.03 -13.02 0.65
C HIS A 178 4.37 -13.62 1.92
N ARG A 179 4.42 -14.95 2.07
CA ARG A 179 3.87 -15.68 3.22
C ARG A 179 4.59 -15.34 4.53
N MET A 180 5.91 -15.21 4.51
CA MET A 180 6.69 -14.87 5.71
C MET A 180 6.59 -13.39 6.06
N TRP A 181 6.52 -12.50 5.06
CA TRP A 181 6.35 -11.07 5.28
C TRP A 181 5.02 -10.76 5.98
N GLY A 182 3.96 -11.53 5.67
CA GLY A 182 2.67 -11.44 6.36
C GLY A 182 2.73 -11.95 7.82
N ARG A 183 3.48 -13.02 8.09
CA ARG A 183 3.69 -13.50 9.47
C ARG A 183 4.52 -12.51 10.30
N GLY A 184 5.56 -11.94 9.69
CA GLY A 184 6.38 -10.88 10.30
C GLY A 184 5.54 -9.67 10.71
N LEU A 185 4.58 -9.25 9.89
CA LEU A 185 3.62 -8.20 10.25
C LEU A 185 2.86 -8.52 11.53
N GLY A 186 2.40 -9.77 11.69
CA GLY A 186 1.70 -10.20 12.91
C GLY A 186 2.53 -9.97 14.17
N ILE A 187 3.83 -10.27 14.13
CA ILE A 187 4.77 -10.06 15.24
C ILE A 187 5.00 -8.57 15.49
N ILE A 188 5.30 -7.81 14.43
CA ILE A 188 5.56 -6.35 14.48
C ILE A 188 4.33 -5.57 14.95
N PHE A 189 3.13 -6.10 14.74
CA PHE A 189 1.92 -5.53 15.30
C PHE A 189 1.70 -5.97 16.75
N ALA A 190 1.76 -7.27 17.04
CA ALA A 190 1.40 -7.82 18.34
C ALA A 190 2.34 -7.38 19.48
N LEU A 191 3.66 -7.31 19.23
CA LEU A 191 4.62 -6.96 20.28
C LEU A 191 4.47 -5.52 20.77
N PRO A 192 4.47 -4.48 19.91
CA PRO A 192 4.23 -3.12 20.38
C PRO A 192 2.81 -2.92 20.91
N PHE A 193 1.80 -3.58 20.32
CA PHE A 193 0.44 -3.54 20.84
C PHE A 193 0.37 -4.00 22.31
N SER A 194 0.95 -5.17 22.60
CA SER A 194 1.01 -5.74 23.96
C SER A 194 1.78 -4.85 24.92
N TYR A 195 2.90 -4.29 24.46
CA TYR A 195 3.70 -3.33 25.23
C TYR A 195 2.91 -2.07 25.59
N PHE A 196 2.24 -1.43 24.62
CA PHE A 196 1.48 -0.21 24.83
C PHE A 196 0.24 -0.44 25.70
N LEU A 197 -0.39 -1.61 25.59
CA LEU A 197 -1.50 -2.01 26.46
C LEU A 197 -1.01 -2.16 27.91
N ARG A 198 0.09 -2.90 28.14
CA ARG A 198 0.68 -3.08 29.48
C ARG A 198 1.16 -1.77 30.10
N LYS A 199 1.68 -0.84 29.30
CA LYS A 199 2.10 0.49 29.76
C LYS A 199 0.95 1.47 30.00
N GLY A 200 -0.28 1.10 29.64
CA GLY A 200 -1.43 2.00 29.75
C GLY A 200 -1.31 3.23 28.84
N TYR A 201 -0.61 3.10 27.71
CA TYR A 201 -0.41 4.20 26.77
C TYR A 201 -1.62 4.40 25.86
N ILE A 202 -2.42 3.37 25.63
CA ILE A 202 -3.61 3.39 24.77
C ILE A 202 -4.89 3.32 25.60
N THR A 203 -5.91 4.07 25.19
CA THR A 203 -7.25 3.97 25.78
C THR A 203 -7.92 2.65 25.45
N LEU A 204 -8.91 2.22 26.25
CA LEU A 204 -9.74 1.04 25.94
C LEU A 204 -10.35 1.11 24.54
N ARG A 205 -10.83 2.30 24.13
CA ARG A 205 -11.40 2.52 22.79
C ARG A 205 -10.39 2.23 21.68
N LEU A 206 -9.16 2.73 21.82
CA LEU A 206 -8.09 2.45 20.86
C LEU A 206 -7.70 0.98 20.92
N GLY A 207 -7.58 0.40 22.12
CA GLY A 207 -7.28 -1.01 22.34
C GLY A 207 -8.25 -1.94 21.60
N LEU A 208 -9.56 -1.78 21.81
CA LEU A 208 -10.60 -2.58 21.12
C LEU A 208 -10.52 -2.45 19.60
N LYS A 209 -10.30 -1.23 19.09
CA LYS A 209 -10.14 -1.01 17.65
C LYS A 209 -8.91 -1.73 17.08
N LEU A 210 -7.78 -1.67 17.79
CA LEU A 210 -6.55 -2.34 17.39
C LEU A 210 -6.66 -3.87 17.51
N SER A 211 -7.37 -4.38 18.51
CA SER A 211 -7.71 -5.80 18.63
C SER A 211 -8.54 -6.29 17.45
N ALA A 212 -9.55 -5.52 17.02
CA ALA A 212 -10.35 -5.85 15.85
C ALA A 212 -9.50 -5.86 14.56
N LEU A 213 -8.63 -4.87 14.37
CA LEU A 213 -7.71 -4.84 13.23
C LEU A 213 -6.70 -5.99 13.28
N PHE A 214 -6.22 -6.35 14.46
CA PHE A 214 -5.35 -7.52 14.64
C PHE A 214 -6.05 -8.82 14.29
N ALA A 215 -7.30 -9.00 14.73
CA ALA A 215 -8.10 -10.18 14.39
C ALA A 215 -8.34 -10.28 12.87
N LEU A 216 -8.68 -9.17 12.20
CA LEU A 216 -8.80 -9.12 10.74
C LEU A 216 -7.47 -9.44 10.04
N GLY A 217 -6.36 -8.91 10.56
CA GLY A 217 -5.00 -9.19 10.09
C GLY A 217 -4.61 -10.65 10.23
N ALA A 218 -4.86 -11.26 11.39
CA ALA A 218 -4.63 -12.69 11.60
C ALA A 218 -5.51 -13.55 10.67
N GLY A 219 -6.76 -13.13 10.45
CA GLY A 219 -7.67 -13.73 9.49
C GLY A 219 -7.19 -13.68 8.04
N GLN A 220 -6.29 -12.75 7.67
CA GLN A 220 -5.71 -12.71 6.31
C GLN A 220 -5.01 -14.01 5.93
N GLY A 221 -4.35 -14.67 6.87
CA GLY A 221 -3.70 -15.96 6.60
C GLY A 221 -4.70 -17.03 6.19
N LEU A 222 -5.89 -17.04 6.80
CA LEU A 222 -6.98 -17.97 6.46
C LEU A 222 -7.59 -17.64 5.11
N ILE A 223 -7.86 -16.35 4.83
CA ILE A 223 -8.39 -15.92 3.53
C ILE A 223 -7.38 -16.22 2.41
N GLY A 224 -6.09 -15.98 2.64
CA GLY A 224 -5.01 -16.29 1.71
C GLY A 224 -4.89 -17.80 1.44
N TRP A 225 -4.96 -18.63 2.47
CA TRP A 225 -5.02 -20.09 2.30
C TRP A 225 -6.25 -20.52 1.49
N TRP A 226 -7.43 -20.00 1.81
CA TRP A 226 -8.66 -20.29 1.08
C TRP A 226 -8.57 -19.90 -0.40
N MET A 227 -7.91 -18.78 -0.70
CA MET A 227 -7.60 -18.34 -2.06
C MET A 227 -6.66 -19.32 -2.76
N VAL A 228 -5.50 -19.63 -2.19
CA VAL A 228 -4.51 -20.55 -2.80
C VAL A 228 -5.13 -21.93 -3.04
N LYS A 229 -5.91 -22.44 -2.09
CA LYS A 229 -6.60 -23.72 -2.21
C LYS A 229 -7.41 -23.82 -3.51
N SER A 230 -8.10 -22.75 -3.93
CA SER A 230 -8.86 -22.79 -5.21
C SER A 230 -8.01 -22.95 -6.46
N GLY A 231 -6.74 -22.52 -6.42
CA GLY A 231 -5.86 -22.64 -7.60
C GLY A 231 -5.16 -24.00 -7.71
N LEU A 232 -5.18 -24.80 -6.64
CA LEU A 232 -4.62 -26.16 -6.62
C LEU A 232 -5.64 -27.24 -6.99
N GLU A 233 -6.93 -26.87 -7.10
CA GLU A 233 -8.00 -27.76 -7.57
C GLU A 233 -7.89 -27.95 -9.10
N GLU A 234 -8.24 -29.14 -9.60
CA GLU A 234 -8.23 -29.41 -11.04
C GLU A 234 -9.23 -28.49 -11.77
N PRO A 235 -8.80 -27.77 -12.83
CA PRO A 235 -9.70 -26.92 -13.58
C PRO A 235 -10.86 -27.71 -14.23
N PRO A 236 -12.05 -27.07 -14.36
CA PRO A 236 -13.28 -27.75 -14.78
C PRO A 236 -13.27 -28.23 -16.24
N SER A 237 -12.34 -27.75 -17.04
CA SER A 237 -12.11 -28.21 -18.41
C SER A 237 -10.62 -28.31 -18.70
N GLU A 238 -10.26 -29.08 -19.72
CA GLU A 238 -8.88 -29.25 -20.18
C GLU A 238 -8.28 -27.92 -20.68
N TYR A 239 -9.10 -27.07 -21.30
CA TYR A 239 -8.69 -25.77 -21.84
C TYR A 239 -8.58 -24.66 -20.78
N ALA A 240 -9.07 -24.90 -19.55
CA ALA A 240 -8.99 -23.93 -18.48
C ALA A 240 -7.62 -23.96 -17.80
N GLN A 241 -7.00 -22.77 -17.69
CA GLN A 241 -5.76 -22.59 -16.97
C GLN A 241 -5.98 -22.68 -15.45
N PRO A 242 -5.13 -23.39 -14.69
CA PRO A 242 -5.13 -23.35 -13.24
C PRO A 242 -4.90 -21.93 -12.74
N ARG A 243 -5.81 -21.44 -11.91
CA ARG A 243 -5.73 -20.12 -11.31
C ARG A 243 -6.58 -20.07 -10.06
N VAL A 244 -6.21 -19.18 -9.13
CA VAL A 244 -7.05 -18.88 -7.98
C VAL A 244 -8.38 -18.26 -8.45
N SER A 245 -9.45 -18.56 -7.73
CA SER A 245 -10.76 -17.97 -7.99
C SER A 245 -10.71 -16.44 -7.92
N PRO A 246 -11.23 -15.72 -8.93
CA PRO A 246 -11.28 -14.25 -8.93
C PRO A 246 -12.00 -13.69 -7.70
N TYR A 247 -13.04 -14.38 -7.22
CA TYR A 247 -13.76 -14.01 -6.01
C TYR A 247 -12.90 -14.11 -4.75
N ARG A 248 -12.12 -15.19 -4.61
CA ARG A 248 -11.25 -15.40 -3.44
C ARG A 248 -10.08 -14.43 -3.43
N LEU A 249 -9.48 -14.18 -4.61
CA LEU A 249 -8.46 -13.15 -4.79
C LEU A 249 -8.97 -11.75 -4.43
N THR A 250 -10.15 -11.40 -4.94
CA THR A 250 -10.77 -10.11 -4.66
C THR A 250 -11.11 -9.96 -3.18
N ALA A 251 -11.65 -11.00 -2.54
CA ALA A 251 -11.91 -10.98 -1.10
C ALA A 251 -10.62 -10.76 -0.30
N HIS A 252 -9.53 -11.46 -0.66
CA HIS A 252 -8.23 -11.29 -0.01
C HIS A 252 -7.71 -9.85 -0.14
N LEU A 253 -7.60 -9.33 -1.37
CA LEU A 253 -7.09 -7.97 -1.60
C LEU A 253 -7.99 -6.89 -0.96
N THR A 254 -9.31 -7.03 -1.08
CA THR A 254 -10.27 -6.08 -0.47
C THR A 254 -10.13 -6.05 1.04
N SER A 255 -10.00 -7.22 1.68
CA SER A 255 -9.80 -7.27 3.12
C SER A 255 -8.46 -6.67 3.56
N ALA A 256 -7.39 -6.83 2.77
CA ALA A 256 -6.12 -6.13 2.99
C ALA A 256 -6.27 -4.59 2.88
N PHE A 257 -7.05 -4.09 1.93
CA PHE A 257 -7.35 -2.65 1.80
C PHE A 257 -8.17 -2.12 2.97
N VAL A 258 -9.12 -2.91 3.50
CA VAL A 258 -9.88 -2.55 4.71
C VAL A 258 -8.96 -2.44 5.92
N ILE A 259 -8.06 -3.40 6.10
CA ILE A 259 -7.06 -3.37 7.19
C ILE A 259 -6.13 -2.16 7.05
N TYR A 260 -5.60 -1.92 5.84
CA TYR A 260 -4.76 -0.76 5.55
C TYR A 260 -5.50 0.55 5.88
N THR A 261 -6.73 0.69 5.39
CA THR A 261 -7.57 1.87 5.63
C THR A 261 -7.81 2.08 7.12
N GLY A 262 -8.14 1.01 7.85
CA GLY A 262 -8.36 1.03 9.29
C GLY A 262 -7.10 1.43 10.08
N LEU A 263 -5.94 0.86 9.74
CA LEU A 263 -4.65 1.21 10.35
C LEU A 263 -4.27 2.65 10.07
N PHE A 264 -4.27 3.05 8.80
CA PHE A 264 -3.88 4.39 8.38
C PHE A 264 -4.80 5.46 8.98
N TRP A 265 -6.12 5.27 8.94
CA TRP A 265 -7.06 6.18 9.61
C TRP A 265 -6.84 6.25 11.12
N THR A 266 -6.49 5.14 11.76
CA THR A 266 -6.19 5.11 13.20
C THR A 266 -4.90 5.86 13.50
N ALA A 267 -3.85 5.67 12.70
CA ALA A 267 -2.59 6.40 12.81
C ALA A 267 -2.82 7.91 12.68
N LEU A 268 -3.58 8.32 11.65
CA LEU A 268 -3.98 9.72 11.46
C LEU A 268 -4.78 10.25 12.65
N SER A 269 -5.68 9.46 13.23
CA SER A 269 -6.48 9.89 14.38
C SER A 269 -5.66 10.01 15.68
N VAL A 270 -4.56 9.27 15.79
CA VAL A 270 -3.60 9.39 16.90
C VAL A 270 -2.71 10.62 16.70
N VAL A 271 -2.20 10.85 15.50
CA VAL A 271 -1.21 11.92 15.24
C VAL A 271 -1.87 13.28 14.96
N MET A 272 -3.05 13.29 14.35
CA MET A 272 -3.86 14.48 14.01
C MET A 272 -5.27 14.33 14.60
N PRO A 273 -5.43 14.43 15.93
CA PRO A 273 -6.74 14.25 16.58
C PRO A 273 -7.78 15.26 16.06
N GLU A 274 -7.37 16.51 15.90
CA GLU A 274 -8.17 17.59 15.31
C GLU A 274 -7.82 17.81 13.83
N PRO A 275 -8.81 18.16 12.98
CA PRO A 275 -8.57 18.57 11.61
C PRO A 275 -7.96 19.99 11.56
N PRO A 276 -7.28 20.36 10.46
CA PRO A 276 -6.80 21.73 10.26
C PRO A 276 -7.98 22.70 10.17
N ALA A 277 -8.18 23.50 11.21
CA ALA A 277 -9.25 24.48 11.32
C ALA A 277 -8.75 25.73 12.04
N GLU A 278 -8.51 26.81 11.30
CA GLU A 278 -8.09 28.11 11.85
C GLU A 278 -9.20 29.17 11.74
N SER A 279 -10.22 28.94 10.91
CA SER A 279 -11.36 29.84 10.75
C SER A 279 -12.67 29.07 10.56
N VAL A 280 -13.79 29.69 10.95
CA VAL A 280 -15.14 29.11 10.73
C VAL A 280 -15.43 28.92 9.25
N ALA A 281 -14.91 29.81 8.38
CA ALA A 281 -15.05 29.70 6.94
C ALA A 281 -14.40 28.42 6.40
N TRP A 282 -13.17 28.12 6.83
CA TRP A 282 -12.46 26.89 6.44
C TRP A 282 -13.18 25.62 6.90
N VAL A 283 -13.76 25.62 8.09
CA VAL A 283 -14.55 24.49 8.58
C VAL A 283 -15.77 24.25 7.69
N ARG A 284 -16.49 25.32 7.32
CA ARG A 284 -17.64 25.23 6.40
C ARG A 284 -17.22 24.74 5.01
N GLY A 285 -16.09 25.24 4.49
CA GLY A 285 -15.50 24.79 3.24
C GLY A 285 -15.14 23.31 3.28
N ALA A 286 -14.43 22.86 4.33
CA ALA A 286 -14.05 21.48 4.53
C ALA A 286 -15.27 20.53 4.62
N ALA A 287 -16.36 20.96 5.27
CA ALA A 287 -17.59 20.17 5.31
C ALA A 287 -18.20 19.95 3.90
N LYS A 288 -18.15 20.96 3.02
CA LYS A 288 -18.56 20.82 1.62
C LYS A 288 -17.64 19.89 0.85
N VAL A 289 -16.32 20.02 1.03
CA VAL A 289 -15.34 19.10 0.44
C VAL A 289 -15.65 17.66 0.86
N LYS A 290 -15.86 17.40 2.16
CA LYS A 290 -16.17 16.06 2.67
C LYS A 290 -17.41 15.44 2.03
N LYS A 291 -18.48 16.23 1.85
CA LYS A 291 -19.72 15.78 1.21
C LYS A 291 -19.47 15.27 -0.22
N LEU A 292 -18.51 15.87 -0.92
CA LEU A 292 -18.11 15.45 -2.27
C LEU A 292 -17.05 14.34 -2.26
N ALA A 293 -16.05 14.43 -1.38
CA ALA A 293 -14.93 13.51 -1.32
C ALA A 293 -15.34 12.09 -0.87
N LEU A 294 -16.34 11.97 0.00
CA LEU A 294 -16.79 10.68 0.50
C LEU A 294 -17.34 9.75 -0.61
N PRO A 295 -18.32 10.15 -1.43
CA PRO A 295 -18.79 9.31 -2.55
C PRO A 295 -17.67 9.04 -3.58
N VAL A 296 -16.80 10.01 -3.86
CA VAL A 296 -15.64 9.81 -4.74
C VAL A 296 -14.69 8.74 -4.18
N SER A 297 -14.54 8.67 -2.85
CA SER A 297 -13.71 7.64 -2.20
C SER A 297 -14.28 6.24 -2.41
N PHE A 298 -15.61 6.10 -2.41
CA PHE A 298 -16.25 4.82 -2.73
C PHE A 298 -16.02 4.42 -4.19
N ILE A 299 -16.09 5.37 -5.14
CA ILE A 299 -15.78 5.11 -6.56
C ILE A 299 -14.32 4.65 -6.71
N VAL A 300 -13.37 5.32 -6.05
CA VAL A 300 -11.95 4.91 -6.02
C VAL A 300 -11.81 3.50 -5.45
N GLY A 301 -12.48 3.21 -4.33
CA GLY A 301 -12.46 1.88 -3.71
C GLY A 301 -13.01 0.79 -4.62
N ILE A 302 -14.17 1.02 -5.25
CA ILE A 302 -14.81 0.09 -6.19
C ILE A 302 -13.91 -0.16 -7.41
N THR A 303 -13.28 0.89 -7.93
CA THR A 303 -12.33 0.78 -9.06
C THR A 303 -11.10 -0.05 -8.69
N ALA A 304 -10.58 0.14 -7.47
CA ALA A 304 -9.45 -0.65 -7.00
C ALA A 304 -9.83 -2.13 -6.78
N VAL A 305 -11.04 -2.41 -6.31
CA VAL A 305 -11.60 -3.76 -6.17
C VAL A 305 -11.85 -4.41 -7.54
N SER A 306 -12.36 -3.68 -8.54
CA SER A 306 -12.56 -4.23 -9.89
C SER A 306 -11.23 -4.62 -10.55
N GLY A 307 -10.13 -3.94 -10.23
CA GLY A 307 -8.78 -4.33 -10.64
C GLY A 307 -8.38 -5.73 -10.14
N ALA A 308 -8.89 -6.18 -8.98
CA ALA A 308 -8.67 -7.53 -8.47
C ALA A 308 -9.38 -8.59 -9.33
N PHE A 309 -10.56 -8.28 -9.86
CA PHE A 309 -11.25 -9.14 -10.83
C PHE A 309 -10.52 -9.17 -12.17
N VAL A 310 -9.96 -8.04 -12.63
CA VAL A 310 -9.12 -8.01 -13.85
C VAL A 310 -7.91 -8.94 -13.68
N ALA A 311 -7.19 -8.82 -12.56
CA ALA A 311 -6.06 -9.69 -12.26
C ALA A 311 -6.50 -11.15 -12.07
N GLY A 312 -7.60 -11.41 -11.39
CA GLY A 312 -8.11 -12.77 -11.15
C GLY A 312 -8.52 -13.51 -12.42
N ASN A 313 -9.06 -12.78 -13.40
CA ASN A 313 -9.47 -13.34 -14.68
C ASN A 313 -8.38 -13.30 -15.76
N ASP A 314 -7.18 -12.79 -15.46
CA ASP A 314 -6.13 -12.49 -16.44
C ASP A 314 -6.61 -11.54 -17.56
N ALA A 315 -7.62 -10.72 -17.27
CA ALA A 315 -8.30 -9.88 -18.25
C ALA A 315 -7.43 -8.73 -18.77
N GLY A 316 -6.29 -8.46 -18.13
CA GLY A 316 -5.28 -7.54 -18.64
C GLY A 316 -4.67 -7.95 -20.00
N HIS A 317 -4.76 -9.24 -20.37
CA HIS A 317 -4.22 -9.77 -21.63
C HIS A 317 -5.27 -9.95 -22.73
N ALA A 318 -6.53 -9.56 -22.51
CA ALA A 318 -7.60 -9.84 -23.47
C ALA A 318 -7.61 -8.85 -24.64
N TYR A 319 -7.76 -7.55 -24.38
CA TYR A 319 -7.75 -6.51 -25.41
C TYR A 319 -6.67 -5.48 -25.16
N ASN A 320 -5.49 -5.63 -25.75
CA ASN A 320 -4.34 -4.73 -25.49
C ASN A 320 -4.30 -3.47 -26.38
N THR A 321 -5.46 -2.96 -26.79
CA THR A 321 -5.63 -1.67 -27.47
C THR A 321 -6.40 -0.67 -26.60
N PHE A 322 -6.25 0.63 -26.89
CA PHE A 322 -6.94 1.73 -26.20
C PHE A 322 -7.16 2.91 -27.18
N PRO A 323 -8.31 3.62 -27.16
CA PRO A 323 -9.44 3.47 -26.23
C PRO A 323 -10.41 2.33 -26.58
N LYS A 324 -10.37 1.85 -27.82
CA LYS A 324 -11.13 0.68 -28.28
C LYS A 324 -10.64 -0.63 -27.64
N MET A 325 -11.45 -1.68 -27.71
CA MET A 325 -11.12 -3.05 -27.32
C MET A 325 -11.07 -3.91 -28.59
N GLY A 326 -9.87 -4.01 -29.17
CA GLY A 326 -9.70 -4.49 -30.55
C GLY A 326 -10.21 -3.43 -31.53
N ASP A 327 -11.05 -3.86 -32.48
CA ASP A 327 -11.64 -2.98 -33.50
C ASP A 327 -12.94 -2.29 -33.05
N THR A 328 -13.53 -2.75 -31.94
CA THR A 328 -14.83 -2.28 -31.41
C THR A 328 -14.67 -1.51 -30.10
N TRP A 329 -15.69 -0.75 -29.72
CA TRP A 329 -15.73 -0.05 -28.42
C TRP A 329 -16.19 -0.96 -27.29
N ILE A 330 -17.13 -1.84 -27.60
CA ILE A 330 -17.72 -2.84 -26.71
C ILE A 330 -17.61 -4.17 -27.46
N PRO A 331 -16.89 -5.17 -26.92
CA PRO A 331 -16.85 -6.51 -27.51
C PRO A 331 -18.22 -7.18 -27.51
N ASP A 332 -18.50 -8.01 -28.52
CA ASP A 332 -19.81 -8.68 -28.65
C ASP A 332 -20.03 -9.80 -27.62
N ASP A 333 -18.94 -10.28 -26.99
CA ASP A 333 -18.95 -11.41 -26.09
C ASP A 333 -19.24 -11.06 -24.61
N ILE A 334 -19.44 -9.78 -24.29
CA ILE A 334 -19.60 -9.30 -22.90
C ILE A 334 -20.80 -9.90 -22.13
N PHE A 335 -21.77 -10.52 -22.82
CA PHE A 335 -22.94 -11.16 -22.19
C PHE A 335 -23.08 -12.66 -22.52
N ASN A 336 -22.00 -13.31 -22.97
CA ASN A 336 -22.02 -14.71 -23.39
C ASN A 336 -22.15 -15.72 -22.25
N MET A 337 -21.87 -15.34 -21.00
CA MET A 337 -22.03 -16.25 -19.85
C MET A 337 -23.46 -16.22 -19.28
N LYS A 338 -23.92 -17.38 -18.79
CA LYS A 338 -25.19 -17.52 -18.04
C LYS A 338 -24.93 -18.04 -16.61
N PRO A 339 -25.69 -17.56 -15.60
CA PRO A 339 -26.60 -16.41 -15.64
C PRO A 339 -25.86 -15.09 -15.95
N LEU A 340 -26.60 -14.08 -16.45
CA LEU A 340 -26.01 -12.82 -16.95
C LEU A 340 -25.08 -12.13 -15.94
N ILE A 341 -25.38 -12.23 -14.65
CA ILE A 341 -24.59 -11.63 -13.58
C ILE A 341 -23.13 -12.11 -13.55
N ARG A 342 -22.85 -13.34 -14.01
CA ARG A 342 -21.48 -13.89 -14.06
C ARG A 342 -20.58 -13.09 -14.98
N ASN A 343 -21.12 -12.43 -16.00
CA ASN A 343 -20.27 -11.69 -16.93
C ASN A 343 -19.52 -10.54 -16.23
N PHE A 344 -20.15 -9.85 -15.29
CA PHE A 344 -19.53 -8.74 -14.54
C PHE A 344 -18.34 -9.16 -13.67
N PHE A 345 -18.15 -10.47 -13.42
CA PHE A 345 -17.14 -10.98 -12.49
C PHE A 345 -16.21 -12.06 -13.09
N GLU A 346 -16.65 -12.76 -14.13
CA GLU A 346 -15.95 -13.92 -14.70
C GLU A 346 -15.71 -13.79 -16.22
N ASN A 347 -16.48 -12.97 -16.92
CA ASN A 347 -16.26 -12.76 -18.35
C ASN A 347 -15.10 -11.78 -18.54
N THR A 348 -14.02 -12.27 -19.15
CA THR A 348 -12.78 -11.53 -19.34
C THR A 348 -12.99 -10.17 -20.01
N SER A 349 -13.77 -10.14 -21.09
CA SER A 349 -14.06 -8.94 -21.88
C SER A 349 -14.87 -7.94 -21.09
N MET A 350 -15.92 -8.41 -20.41
CA MET A 350 -16.79 -7.56 -19.58
C MET A 350 -16.04 -7.00 -18.36
N VAL A 351 -15.30 -7.82 -17.62
CA VAL A 351 -14.50 -7.40 -16.46
C VAL A 351 -13.47 -6.34 -16.86
N GLN A 352 -12.83 -6.51 -18.03
CA GLN A 352 -11.88 -5.52 -18.53
C GLN A 352 -12.57 -4.20 -18.91
N LEU A 353 -13.71 -4.27 -19.59
CA LEU A 353 -14.51 -3.10 -19.96
C LEU A 353 -15.00 -2.33 -18.73
N ASP A 354 -15.58 -3.04 -17.74
CA ASP A 354 -16.05 -2.46 -16.49
C ASP A 354 -14.93 -1.70 -15.77
N HIS A 355 -13.74 -2.29 -15.69
CA HIS A 355 -12.60 -1.63 -15.06
C HIS A 355 -12.16 -0.35 -15.82
N ARG A 356 -12.18 -0.35 -17.16
CA ARG A 356 -11.89 0.85 -17.97
C ARG A 356 -12.90 1.96 -17.73
N ILE A 357 -14.19 1.61 -17.66
CA ILE A 357 -15.28 2.55 -17.37
C ILE A 357 -15.09 3.13 -15.96
N LEU A 358 -14.88 2.28 -14.96
CA LEU A 358 -14.65 2.68 -13.56
C LEU A 358 -13.41 3.57 -13.40
N ALA A 359 -12.32 3.28 -14.11
CA ALA A 359 -11.13 4.12 -14.11
C ALA A 359 -11.40 5.52 -14.69
N THR A 360 -12.15 5.57 -15.80
CA THR A 360 -12.56 6.84 -16.43
C THR A 360 -13.50 7.64 -15.52
N THR A 361 -14.51 6.98 -14.93
CA THR A 361 -15.41 7.58 -13.95
C THR A 361 -14.66 8.10 -12.74
N THR A 362 -13.65 7.38 -12.25
CA THR A 362 -12.79 7.81 -11.14
C THR A 362 -12.05 9.09 -11.47
N LEU A 363 -11.38 9.15 -12.63
CA LEU A 363 -10.64 10.33 -13.07
C LEU A 363 -11.56 11.55 -13.18
N LEU A 364 -12.72 11.39 -13.84
CA LEU A 364 -13.70 12.45 -14.00
C LEU A 364 -14.29 12.91 -12.66
N SER A 365 -14.58 11.98 -11.75
CA SER A 365 -15.14 12.29 -10.43
C SER A 365 -14.15 13.06 -9.56
N ILE A 366 -12.86 12.72 -9.61
CA ILE A 366 -11.79 13.45 -8.91
C ILE A 366 -11.56 14.82 -9.55
N GLY A 367 -11.58 14.92 -10.88
CA GLY A 367 -11.53 16.19 -11.60
C GLY A 367 -12.70 17.11 -11.25
N ALA A 368 -13.91 16.56 -11.17
CA ALA A 368 -15.11 17.27 -10.74
C ALA A 368 -15.00 17.74 -9.29
N LEU A 369 -14.53 16.89 -8.37
CA LEU A 369 -14.25 17.27 -6.98
C LEU A 369 -13.29 18.46 -6.91
N TRP A 370 -12.19 18.43 -7.64
CA TRP A 370 -11.24 19.55 -7.70
C TRP A 370 -11.87 20.81 -8.26
N TRP A 371 -12.59 20.71 -9.39
CA TRP A 371 -13.26 21.84 -10.00
C TRP A 371 -14.29 22.50 -9.08
N SER A 372 -15.16 21.69 -8.45
CA SER A 372 -16.21 22.17 -7.54
C SER A 372 -15.67 22.81 -6.26
N THR A 373 -14.44 22.49 -5.86
CA THR A 373 -13.83 22.97 -4.60
C THR A 373 -12.85 24.13 -4.80
N ARG A 374 -12.48 24.47 -6.05
CA ARG A 374 -11.46 25.49 -6.35
C ARG A 374 -11.76 26.90 -5.82
N LYS A 375 -13.04 27.25 -5.72
CA LYS A 375 -13.52 28.55 -5.20
C LYS A 375 -13.88 28.53 -3.72
N LEU A 376 -13.80 27.38 -3.05
CA LEU A 376 -14.10 27.30 -1.63
C LEU A 376 -12.95 27.89 -0.81
N ASP A 377 -13.32 28.58 0.26
CA ASP A 377 -12.39 28.98 1.30
C ASP A 377 -12.09 27.77 2.20
N ILE A 378 -10.91 27.19 1.99
CA ILE A 378 -10.45 25.95 2.62
C ILE A 378 -8.98 26.10 2.98
N HIS A 379 -8.55 25.37 4.01
CA HIS A 379 -7.16 25.34 4.44
C HIS A 379 -6.22 24.96 3.27
N PRO A 380 -5.06 25.64 3.08
CA PRO A 380 -4.15 25.39 1.96
C PRO A 380 -3.70 23.93 1.81
N ALA A 381 -3.46 23.23 2.93
CA ALA A 381 -3.12 21.81 2.91
C ALA A 381 -4.24 20.92 2.31
N ILE A 382 -5.52 21.23 2.57
CA ILE A 382 -6.65 20.51 1.96
C ILE A 382 -6.67 20.78 0.45
N ARG A 383 -6.45 22.04 0.03
CA ARG A 383 -6.39 22.41 -1.39
C ARG A 383 -5.25 21.69 -2.12
N SER A 384 -4.06 21.65 -1.50
CA SER A 384 -2.91 20.92 -2.04
C SER A 384 -3.21 19.43 -2.16
N LEU A 385 -3.82 18.81 -1.14
CA LEU A 385 -4.18 17.40 -1.15
C LEU A 385 -5.19 17.03 -2.25
N ILE A 386 -6.18 17.88 -2.51
CA ILE A 386 -7.11 17.69 -3.64
C ILE A 386 -6.32 17.74 -4.96
N GLY A 387 -5.41 18.70 -5.13
CA GLY A 387 -4.53 18.77 -6.30
C GLY A 387 -3.64 17.53 -6.47
N SER A 388 -3.02 17.05 -5.40
CA SER A 388 -2.23 15.81 -5.41
C SER A 388 -3.07 14.58 -5.78
N THR A 389 -4.34 14.56 -5.34
CA THR A 389 -5.29 13.48 -5.70
C THR A 389 -5.58 13.48 -7.20
N VAL A 390 -5.75 14.66 -7.82
CA VAL A 390 -5.91 14.76 -9.29
C VAL A 390 -4.66 14.25 -10.01
N GLY A 391 -3.46 14.68 -9.56
CA GLY A 391 -2.20 14.23 -10.15
C GLY A 391 -2.01 12.71 -10.06
N MET A 392 -2.28 12.13 -8.89
CA MET A 392 -2.20 10.68 -8.70
C MET A 392 -3.27 9.93 -9.51
N ALA A 393 -4.49 10.47 -9.66
CA ALA A 393 -5.52 9.86 -10.49
C ALA A 393 -5.12 9.83 -11.97
N ALA A 394 -4.53 10.93 -12.48
CA ALA A 394 -4.00 10.97 -13.84
C ALA A 394 -2.86 9.95 -14.02
N LEU A 395 -1.90 9.92 -13.09
CA LEU A 395 -0.82 8.93 -13.10
C LEU A 395 -1.37 7.50 -13.07
N GLN A 396 -2.41 7.24 -12.27
CA GLN A 396 -3.00 5.92 -12.15
C GLN A 396 -3.63 5.44 -13.47
N VAL A 397 -4.36 6.32 -14.16
CA VAL A 397 -4.92 6.00 -15.49
C VAL A 397 -3.80 5.78 -16.50
N THR A 398 -2.76 6.62 -16.50
CA THR A 398 -1.58 6.42 -17.35
C THR A 398 -0.91 5.07 -17.08
N LEU A 399 -0.67 4.71 -15.82
CA LEU A 399 -0.11 3.41 -15.45
C LEU A 399 -1.00 2.26 -15.92
N GLY A 400 -2.33 2.39 -15.82
CA GLY A 400 -3.27 1.38 -16.27
C GLY A 400 -3.23 1.18 -17.78
N ILE A 401 -3.23 2.28 -18.54
CA ILE A 401 -3.11 2.25 -20.01
C ILE A 401 -1.74 1.70 -20.43
N SER A 402 -0.65 2.11 -19.80
CA SER A 402 0.69 1.57 -20.09
C SER A 402 0.78 0.07 -19.78
N THR A 403 0.25 -0.36 -18.63
CA THR A 403 0.18 -1.79 -18.27
C THR A 403 -0.57 -2.58 -19.34
N LEU A 404 -1.71 -2.05 -19.80
CA LEU A 404 -2.52 -2.64 -20.83
C LEU A 404 -1.78 -2.74 -22.18
N LEU A 405 -1.27 -1.62 -22.70
CA LEU A 405 -0.64 -1.59 -24.03
C LEU A 405 0.67 -2.41 -24.09
N SER A 406 1.35 -2.59 -22.95
CA SER A 406 2.59 -3.37 -22.87
C SER A 406 2.37 -4.83 -22.47
N TYR A 407 1.15 -5.35 -22.54
CA TYR A 407 0.82 -6.75 -22.21
C TYR A 407 1.17 -7.14 -20.76
N VAL A 408 0.83 -6.29 -19.81
CA VAL A 408 0.89 -6.53 -18.36
C VAL A 408 2.29 -6.93 -17.85
N PRO A 409 3.35 -6.14 -18.12
CA PRO A 409 4.66 -6.44 -17.55
C PRO A 409 4.60 -6.29 -16.03
N VAL A 410 5.27 -7.18 -15.30
CA VAL A 410 5.21 -7.27 -13.83
C VAL A 410 5.47 -5.93 -13.16
N SER A 411 6.44 -5.15 -13.67
CA SER A 411 6.80 -3.83 -13.15
C SER A 411 5.65 -2.82 -13.25
N LEU A 412 4.99 -2.71 -14.41
CA LEU A 412 3.87 -1.78 -14.60
C LEU A 412 2.61 -2.24 -13.85
N GLY A 413 2.29 -3.54 -13.88
CA GLY A 413 1.16 -4.08 -13.14
C GLY A 413 1.31 -3.86 -11.62
N THR A 414 2.51 -4.09 -11.10
CA THR A 414 2.82 -3.83 -9.68
C THR A 414 2.79 -2.33 -9.36
N ALA A 415 3.34 -1.48 -10.23
CA ALA A 415 3.30 -0.03 -10.06
C ALA A 415 1.85 0.50 -10.09
N HIS A 416 1.01 -0.03 -10.98
CA HIS A 416 -0.41 0.31 -11.05
C HIS A 416 -1.15 -0.12 -9.76
N GLN A 417 -0.86 -1.29 -9.21
CA GLN A 417 -1.43 -1.73 -7.93
C GLN A 417 -0.97 -0.84 -6.76
N ALA A 418 0.31 -0.47 -6.70
CA ALA A 418 0.84 0.46 -5.70
C ALA A 418 0.21 1.86 -5.84
N GLY A 419 0.02 2.33 -7.08
CA GLY A 419 -0.64 3.59 -7.39
C GLY A 419 -2.11 3.62 -6.97
N ALA A 420 -2.84 2.50 -7.14
CA ALA A 420 -4.23 2.38 -6.69
C ALA A 420 -4.32 2.55 -5.17
N LEU A 421 -3.45 1.87 -4.41
CA LEU A 421 -3.42 2.01 -2.96
C LEU A 421 -2.98 3.42 -2.53
N THR A 422 -2.02 4.04 -3.24
CA THR A 422 -1.59 5.42 -3.01
C THR A 422 -2.74 6.42 -3.23
N LEU A 423 -3.52 6.26 -4.31
CA LEU A 423 -4.70 7.09 -4.56
C LEU A 423 -5.73 6.92 -3.44
N LEU A 424 -5.96 5.69 -2.98
CA LEU A 424 -6.81 5.43 -1.81
C LEU A 424 -6.27 6.12 -0.55
N THR A 425 -4.96 6.09 -0.30
CA THR A 425 -4.31 6.79 0.82
C THR A 425 -4.58 8.29 0.80
N LEU A 426 -4.48 8.94 -0.37
CA LEU A 426 -4.79 10.36 -0.52
C LEU A 426 -6.27 10.65 -0.22
N MET A 427 -7.18 9.80 -0.69
CA MET A 427 -8.61 9.93 -0.37
C MET A 427 -8.88 9.73 1.13
N ILE A 428 -8.24 8.78 1.79
CA ILE A 428 -8.38 8.56 3.24
C ILE A 428 -7.89 9.80 4.00
N LEU A 429 -6.72 10.34 3.63
CA LEU A 429 -6.17 11.55 4.22
C LEU A 429 -7.09 12.76 4.00
N LEU A 430 -7.70 12.89 2.81
CA LEU A 430 -8.61 13.98 2.50
C LEU A 430 -9.89 13.91 3.35
N ASN A 431 -10.48 12.72 3.48
CA ASN A 431 -11.65 12.53 4.34
C ASN A 431 -11.33 12.72 5.83
N HIS A 432 -10.11 12.41 6.25
CA HIS A 432 -9.68 12.58 7.64
C HIS A 432 -9.43 14.05 8.00
N THR A 433 -8.79 14.80 7.11
CA THR A 433 -8.50 16.24 7.28
C THR A 433 -9.73 17.12 7.14
N THR A 434 -10.81 16.62 6.53
CA THR A 434 -12.09 17.34 6.37
C THR A 434 -13.16 16.92 7.40
N ARG A 435 -12.76 16.18 8.45
CA ARG A 435 -13.68 15.82 9.55
C ARG A 435 -14.21 17.07 10.26
N LYS A 436 -15.34 16.89 10.96
CA LYS A 436 -15.88 17.93 11.84
C LYS A 436 -14.91 18.11 13.02
N PRO A 437 -14.43 19.35 13.30
CA PRO A 437 -13.62 19.62 14.48
C PRO A 437 -14.40 19.38 15.78
N SER A 438 -13.69 19.21 16.90
CA SER A 438 -14.36 19.13 18.21
C SER A 438 -15.12 20.41 18.55
N VAL A 439 -16.12 20.29 19.44
CA VAL A 439 -16.90 21.44 19.91
C VAL A 439 -16.00 22.47 20.59
N SER A 440 -14.98 22.01 21.32
CA SER A 440 -13.99 22.90 21.96
C SER A 440 -13.23 23.72 20.92
N LEU A 441 -12.69 23.07 19.89
CA LEU A 441 -11.97 23.76 18.81
C LEU A 441 -12.90 24.72 18.08
N LEU A 442 -14.14 24.32 17.76
CA LEU A 442 -15.11 25.21 17.12
C LEU A 442 -15.41 26.47 17.92
N LYS A 443 -15.51 26.37 19.26
CA LYS A 443 -15.76 27.50 20.15
C LYS A 443 -14.57 28.46 20.25
N SER A 444 -13.34 27.97 20.06
CA SER A 444 -12.13 28.80 20.11
C SER A 444 -11.81 29.51 18.79
N LEU A 445 -12.49 29.16 17.69
CA LEU A 445 -12.22 29.80 16.40
C LEU A 445 -12.73 31.24 16.38
N PRO A 446 -11.97 32.17 15.76
CA PRO A 446 -12.44 33.52 15.55
C PRO A 446 -13.75 33.48 14.75
N GLN A 447 -14.83 33.96 15.36
CA GLN A 447 -16.04 34.26 14.61
C GLN A 447 -15.74 35.50 13.79
N VAL A 448 -15.98 35.44 12.48
CA VAL A 448 -15.96 36.64 11.64
C VAL A 448 -16.96 37.60 12.26
N ALA A 449 -16.47 38.71 12.82
CA ALA A 449 -17.31 39.78 13.31
C ALA A 449 -18.25 40.15 12.15
N LYS A 450 -19.56 40.10 12.38
CA LYS A 450 -20.50 40.69 11.44
C LYS A 450 -20.09 42.16 11.36
N THR A 451 -19.49 42.58 10.27
CA THR A 451 -19.43 44.00 9.90
C THR A 451 -20.89 44.42 9.76
N THR A 452 -21.44 45.00 10.83
CA THR A 452 -22.59 45.89 10.72
C THR A 452 -22.18 47.03 9.79
N PHE A 453 -23.05 47.27 8.82
CA PHE A 453 -22.91 48.17 7.67
C PHE A 453 -22.35 49.55 8.01
#